data_AF-X0UEX8-F1
#
_entry.id   AF-X0UEX8-F1
#
_cell.length_a   1.000
_cell.length_b   1.000
_cell.length_c   1.000
_cell.angle_alpha   90.00
_cell.angle_beta   90.00
_cell.angle_gamma   90.00
#
_symmetry.space_group_name_H-M   'P 1'
#
loop_
_entity.id
_entity.type
_entity.pdbx_description
1 polymer ?
#
loop_
_entity_poly.entity_id
_entity_poly.type
_entity_poly.pdbx_seq_one_letter_code
_entity_poly.pdbx_strand_id
1 'polypeptide(L)'
;MTARNIRLTISYDGSDYHGWQTQPGKKTIQGVLTEAIQNLIGDEVTVHGASRTDAGVSALGQVALIQIDSPIPVENLADAITDRLPPDIAVTEAVEVPLGFDLIGVVKSKLYRYTIFTGRHRPVLQIRHCWH
;
A
#
# COMPACT_ATOMS: atom_id res chain seq x y z
N MET A 1 -10.03 -12.73 20.03
CA MET A 1 -10.14 -13.79 19.01
C MET A 1 -8.69 -14.22 18.73
N THR A 2 -8.36 -14.94 17.65
CA THR A 2 -6.98 -15.39 17.39
C THR A 2 -6.37 -14.50 16.32
N ALA A 3 -5.11 -14.06 16.53
CA ALA A 3 -4.38 -13.27 15.55
C ALA A 3 -4.33 -13.95 14.17
N ARG A 4 -4.49 -13.15 13.12
CA ARG A 4 -4.48 -13.56 11.70
C ARG A 4 -3.46 -12.74 10.94
N ASN A 5 -2.69 -13.38 10.06
CA ASN A 5 -1.81 -12.70 9.13
C ASN A 5 -2.53 -12.48 7.79
N ILE A 6 -2.62 -11.23 7.36
CA ILE A 6 -3.27 -10.86 6.11
C ILE A 6 -2.23 -10.22 5.19
N ARG A 7 -2.01 -10.84 4.04
CA ARG A 7 -1.25 -10.28 2.92
C ARG A 7 -2.19 -9.37 2.12
N LEU A 8 -1.79 -8.12 1.96
CA LEU A 8 -2.48 -7.13 1.14
C LEU A 8 -1.74 -6.91 -0.17
N THR A 9 -2.49 -6.70 -1.24
CA THR A 9 -2.00 -6.10 -2.49
C THR A 9 -2.56 -4.69 -2.59
N ILE A 10 -1.70 -3.70 -2.82
CA ILE A 10 -2.01 -2.28 -2.69
C ILE A 10 -1.60 -1.55 -3.96
N SER A 11 -2.49 -0.70 -4.47
CA SER A 11 -2.22 0.25 -5.54
C SER A 11 -2.30 1.67 -4.97
N TYR A 12 -1.39 2.55 -5.37
CA TYR A 12 -1.42 3.95 -4.97
C TYR A 12 -0.75 4.90 -5.96
N ASP A 13 -1.25 6.12 -6.03
CA ASP A 13 -0.52 7.27 -6.58
C ASP A 13 0.34 7.90 -5.49
N GLY A 14 1.67 7.79 -5.63
CA GLY A 14 2.63 8.29 -4.64
C GLY A 14 2.88 9.80 -4.72
N SER A 15 2.30 10.49 -5.70
CA SER A 15 2.65 11.87 -6.05
C SER A 15 2.52 12.88 -4.89
N ASP A 16 1.55 12.71 -3.99
CA ASP A 16 1.33 13.58 -2.82
C ASP A 16 1.91 13.02 -1.50
N TYR A 17 2.77 12.01 -1.59
CA TYR A 17 3.29 11.26 -0.45
C TYR A 17 4.81 11.33 -0.35
N HIS A 18 5.31 11.33 0.89
CA HIS A 18 6.75 11.29 1.20
C HIS A 18 7.29 9.84 1.20
N GLY A 19 6.79 9.03 0.27
CA GLY A 19 7.17 7.64 0.07
C GLY A 19 6.38 6.66 0.90
N TRP A 20 6.84 5.41 0.89
CA TRP A 20 6.21 4.31 1.62
C TRP A 20 6.35 4.47 3.13
N GLN A 21 7.59 4.53 3.63
CA GLN A 21 7.92 4.34 5.04
C GLN A 21 7.46 5.53 5.89
N THR A 22 6.78 5.24 7.02
CA THR A 22 6.39 6.23 8.03
C THR A 22 7.58 7.06 8.51
N GLN A 23 7.39 8.38 8.55
CA GLN A 23 8.37 9.38 8.95
C GLN A 23 7.69 10.46 9.81
N PRO A 24 8.37 11.02 10.83
CA PRO A 24 7.78 12.05 11.69
C PRO A 24 7.30 13.28 10.89
N GLY A 25 6.04 13.67 11.10
CA GLY A 25 5.46 14.88 10.50
C GLY A 25 5.25 14.83 8.98
N LYS A 26 5.32 13.63 8.36
CA LYS A 26 5.15 13.46 6.91
C LYS A 26 3.98 12.54 6.59
N LYS A 27 3.22 12.88 5.53
CA LYS A 27 2.20 12.00 4.95
C LYS A 27 2.88 10.91 4.12
N THR A 28 2.74 9.65 4.51
CA THR A 28 3.36 8.49 3.87
C THR A 28 2.31 7.41 3.60
N ILE A 29 2.57 6.52 2.66
CA ILE A 29 1.61 5.45 2.31
C ILE A 29 1.41 4.50 3.50
N GLN A 30 2.48 4.06 4.17
CA GLN A 30 2.41 3.19 5.33
C GLN A 30 1.63 3.84 6.48
N GLY A 31 1.83 5.14 6.72
CA GLY A 31 1.14 5.88 7.78
C GLY A 31 -0.37 5.93 7.53
N VAL A 32 -0.78 6.31 6.31
CA VAL A 32 -2.20 6.38 5.94
C VAL A 32 -2.88 5.01 5.96
N LEU A 33 -2.21 3.96 5.47
CA LEU A 33 -2.71 2.58 5.58
C LEU A 33 -2.87 2.15 7.04
N THR A 34 -1.88 2.44 7.88
CA THR A 34 -1.91 2.09 9.30
C THR A 34 -3.10 2.75 9.99
N GLU A 35 -3.28 4.07 9.80
CA GLU A 35 -4.40 4.82 10.37
C GLU A 35 -5.76 4.29 9.88
N ALA A 36 -5.92 4.04 8.58
CA ALA A 36 -7.17 3.51 8.02
C ALA A 36 -7.53 2.14 8.60
N ILE A 37 -6.54 1.26 8.77
CA ILE A 37 -6.75 -0.08 9.33
C ILE A 37 -7.05 0.00 10.83
N GLN A 38 -6.31 0.82 11.59
CA GLN A 38 -6.59 1.06 13.02
C GLN A 38 -8.02 1.59 13.23
N ASN A 39 -8.46 2.53 12.40
CA ASN A 39 -9.83 3.06 12.43
C ASN A 39 -10.90 2.02 12.03
N LEU A 40 -10.53 0.98 11.28
CA LEU A 40 -11.43 -0.12 10.93
C LEU A 40 -11.56 -1.13 12.09
N ILE A 41 -10.45 -1.53 12.69
CA ILE A 41 -10.41 -2.68 13.62
C ILE A 41 -10.42 -2.27 15.10
N GLY A 42 -10.03 -1.04 15.43
CA GLY A 42 -10.00 -0.52 16.81
C GLY A 42 -8.74 -0.86 17.61
N ASP A 43 -7.81 -1.63 17.02
CA ASP A 43 -6.57 -2.08 17.65
C ASP A 43 -5.34 -1.53 16.95
N GLU A 44 -4.21 -1.48 17.67
CA GLU A 44 -2.92 -1.11 17.10
C GLU A 44 -2.46 -2.17 16.09
N VAL A 45 -2.29 -1.76 14.82
CA VAL A 45 -1.72 -2.60 13.77
C VAL A 45 -0.37 -2.06 13.31
N THR A 46 0.55 -2.96 12.97
CA THR A 46 1.76 -2.62 12.22
C THR A 46 1.65 -3.12 10.79
N VAL A 47 1.88 -2.22 9.83
CA VAL A 47 1.91 -2.56 8.40
C VAL A 47 3.35 -2.79 7.95
N HIS A 48 3.69 -3.99 7.51
CA HIS A 48 5.00 -4.32 6.97
C HIS A 48 4.94 -4.37 5.43
N GLY A 49 5.74 -3.56 4.74
CA GLY A 49 5.80 -3.56 3.28
C GLY A 49 6.86 -4.51 2.73
N ALA A 50 6.59 -5.16 1.59
CA ALA A 50 7.54 -6.00 0.88
C ALA A 50 8.67 -5.18 0.22
N SER A 51 8.41 -3.90 -0.04
CA SER A 51 9.38 -2.94 -0.55
C SER A 51 9.16 -1.56 0.05
N ARG A 52 10.18 -0.70 -0.06
CA ARG A 52 10.02 0.74 0.13
C ARG A 52 9.98 1.41 -1.23
N THR A 53 9.23 2.49 -1.33
CA THR A 53 9.21 3.42 -2.46
C THR A 53 9.57 4.81 -1.94
N ASP A 54 10.31 5.56 -2.75
CA ASP A 54 10.70 6.93 -2.43
C ASP A 54 9.52 7.90 -2.62
N ALA A 55 9.69 9.14 -2.17
CA ALA A 55 8.68 10.19 -2.33
C ALA A 55 8.29 10.38 -3.80
N GLY A 56 6.98 10.49 -4.06
CA GLY A 56 6.43 10.63 -5.42
C GLY A 56 6.30 9.33 -6.22
N VAL A 57 6.87 8.20 -5.78
CA VAL A 57 6.81 6.94 -6.53
C VAL A 57 5.47 6.24 -6.31
N SER A 58 4.77 5.92 -7.38
CA SER A 58 3.51 5.16 -7.37
C SER A 58 3.73 3.65 -7.43
N ALA A 59 2.71 2.87 -7.05
CA ALA A 59 2.73 1.42 -7.17
C ALA A 59 1.38 0.88 -7.66
N LEU A 60 1.42 -0.19 -8.46
CA LEU A 60 0.22 -0.90 -8.93
C LEU A 60 -0.05 -2.20 -8.15
N GLY A 61 0.90 -2.65 -7.34
CA GLY A 61 0.84 -3.96 -6.68
C GLY A 61 1.89 -4.08 -5.58
N GLN A 62 2.03 -3.05 -4.75
CA GLN A 62 2.83 -3.13 -3.54
C GLN A 62 2.21 -4.17 -2.61
N VAL A 63 3.03 -5.05 -2.06
CA VAL A 63 2.57 -6.08 -1.12
C VAL A 63 2.87 -5.63 0.31
N ALA A 64 1.92 -5.82 1.21
CA ALA A 64 2.13 -5.64 2.64
C ALA A 64 1.60 -6.81 3.45
N LEU A 65 2.11 -6.97 4.67
CA LEU A 65 1.62 -7.91 5.68
C LEU A 65 1.12 -7.11 6.88
N ILE A 66 -0.07 -7.47 7.35
CA ILE A 66 -0.62 -7.00 8.61
C ILE A 66 -0.97 -8.21 9.48
N GLN A 67 -0.86 -8.04 10.79
CA GLN A 67 -1.40 -8.98 11.76
C GLN A 67 -2.56 -8.31 12.49
N ILE A 68 -3.73 -8.93 12.48
CA ILE A 68 -4.96 -8.36 13.05
C ILE A 68 -5.71 -9.39 13.89
N ASP A 69 -6.48 -8.94 14.88
CA ASP A 69 -7.50 -9.74 15.57
C ASP A 69 -8.88 -9.18 15.22
N SER A 70 -9.47 -9.66 14.12
CA SER A 70 -10.71 -9.10 13.59
C SER A 70 -11.66 -10.18 13.11
N PRO A 71 -12.98 -10.05 13.40
CA PRO A 71 -14.01 -10.96 12.90
C PRO A 71 -14.37 -10.71 11.43
N ILE A 72 -13.84 -9.65 10.80
CA ILE A 72 -14.14 -9.32 9.41
C ILE A 72 -13.66 -10.46 8.50
N PRO A 73 -14.52 -11.04 7.66
CA PRO A 73 -14.13 -12.05 6.69
C PRO A 73 -13.07 -11.51 5.72
N VAL A 74 -12.10 -12.34 5.34
CA VAL A 74 -10.95 -11.90 4.54
C VAL A 74 -11.35 -11.33 3.18
N GLU A 75 -12.39 -11.91 2.57
CA GLU A 75 -12.99 -11.48 1.32
C GLU A 75 -13.53 -10.06 1.35
N ASN A 76 -13.88 -9.54 2.54
CA ASN A 76 -14.41 -8.19 2.73
C ASN A 76 -13.34 -7.18 3.18
N LEU A 77 -12.14 -7.64 3.57
CA LEU A 77 -11.11 -6.76 4.14
C LEU A 77 -10.58 -5.74 3.12
N ALA A 78 -10.39 -6.15 1.86
CA ALA A 78 -9.87 -5.26 0.83
C ALA A 78 -10.79 -4.04 0.63
N ASP A 79 -12.09 -4.28 0.47
CA ASP A 79 -13.09 -3.22 0.30
C ASP A 79 -13.25 -2.39 1.58
N ALA A 80 -13.36 -3.04 2.75
CA ALA A 80 -13.54 -2.35 4.02
C ALA A 80 -12.37 -1.41 4.38
N ILE A 81 -11.13 -1.78 4.01
CA ILE A 81 -9.95 -0.92 4.17
C ILE A 81 -9.98 0.20 3.13
N THR A 82 -10.26 -0.12 1.85
CA THR A 82 -10.31 0.86 0.76
C THR A 82 -11.34 1.96 1.01
N ASP A 83 -12.50 1.63 1.57
CA ASP A 83 -13.55 2.61 1.93
C ASP A 83 -13.11 3.65 2.97
N ARG A 84 -12.01 3.39 3.69
CA ARG A 84 -11.41 4.30 4.68
C ARG A 84 -10.16 5.00 4.16
N LEU A 85 -9.68 4.63 2.99
CA LEU A 85 -8.50 5.21 2.38
C LEU A 85 -8.87 6.44 1.54
N PRO A 86 -7.95 7.40 1.37
CA PRO A 86 -8.14 8.46 0.39
C PRO A 86 -8.18 7.88 -1.03
N PRO A 87 -8.73 8.60 -2.02
CA PRO A 87 -8.97 8.09 -3.38
C PRO A 87 -7.70 7.74 -4.17
N ASP A 88 -6.52 8.08 -3.64
CA ASP A 88 -5.21 7.83 -4.24
C ASP A 88 -4.54 6.54 -3.71
N ILE A 89 -5.18 5.78 -2.81
CA ILE A 89 -4.72 4.48 -2.29
C ILE A 89 -5.89 3.49 -2.28
N ALA A 90 -5.66 2.28 -2.78
CA ALA A 90 -6.62 1.19 -2.70
C ALA A 90 -5.95 -0.14 -2.32
N VAL A 91 -6.62 -0.94 -1.50
CA VAL A 91 -6.28 -2.35 -1.29
C VAL A 91 -7.05 -3.15 -2.34
N THR A 92 -6.34 -3.75 -3.29
CA THR A 92 -6.94 -4.48 -4.41
C THR A 92 -7.16 -5.96 -4.10
N GLU A 93 -6.52 -6.48 -3.06
CA GLU A 93 -6.62 -7.88 -2.65
C GLU A 93 -6.23 -8.02 -1.17
N ALA A 94 -6.93 -8.90 -0.45
CA ALA A 94 -6.56 -9.36 0.89
C ALA A 94 -6.58 -10.89 0.91
N VAL A 95 -5.53 -11.51 1.44
CA VAL A 95 -5.39 -12.97 1.52
C VAL A 95 -4.87 -13.34 2.90
N GLU A 96 -5.54 -14.29 3.55
CA GLU A 96 -5.05 -14.85 4.81
C GLU A 96 -3.88 -15.78 4.53
N VAL A 97 -2.79 -15.59 5.26
CA VAL A 97 -1.55 -16.36 5.14
C VAL A 97 -1.14 -16.94 6.49
N PRO A 98 -0.29 -17.98 6.53
CA PRO A 98 0.16 -18.55 7.80
C PRO A 98 0.84 -17.53 8.71
N LEU A 99 0.77 -17.73 10.04
CA LEU A 99 1.39 -16.84 11.03
C LEU A 99 2.92 -16.68 10.86
N GLY A 100 3.59 -17.67 10.26
CA GLY A 100 5.02 -17.65 9.94
C GLY A 100 5.37 -17.14 8.53
N PHE A 101 4.45 -16.47 7.84
CA PHE A 101 4.68 -16.00 6.46
C PHE A 101 5.79 -14.93 6.42
N ASP A 102 6.93 -15.27 5.82
CA ASP A 102 8.03 -14.34 5.59
C ASP A 102 7.76 -13.48 4.34
N LEU A 103 7.24 -12.27 4.56
CA LEU A 103 6.94 -11.31 3.51
C LEU A 103 8.13 -10.99 2.61
N ILE A 104 9.35 -10.99 3.14
CA ILE A 104 10.56 -10.62 2.38
C ILE A 104 11.13 -11.85 1.68
N GLY A 105 11.25 -12.98 2.39
CA GLY A 105 11.85 -14.21 1.88
C GLY A 105 11.08 -14.87 0.74
N VAL A 106 9.75 -14.69 0.67
CA VAL A 106 8.93 -15.27 -0.42
C VAL A 106 8.98 -14.47 -1.73
N VAL A 107 9.46 -13.23 -1.69
CA VAL A 107 9.50 -12.34 -2.86
C VAL A 107 10.64 -12.76 -3.79
N LYS A 108 10.29 -13.22 -5.00
CA LYS A 108 11.27 -13.67 -6.01
C LYS A 108 11.83 -12.53 -6.86
N SER A 109 11.02 -11.52 -7.14
CA SER A 109 11.41 -10.37 -7.97
C SER A 109 10.51 -9.17 -7.69
N LYS A 110 10.98 -8.00 -8.11
CA LYS A 110 10.23 -6.74 -8.08
C LYS A 110 10.34 -6.10 -9.46
N LEU A 111 9.21 -5.63 -9.99
CA LEU A 111 9.15 -4.98 -11.30
C LEU A 111 8.92 -3.49 -11.12
N TYR A 112 9.78 -2.68 -11.75
CA TYR A 112 9.62 -1.24 -11.84
C TYR A 112 9.39 -0.83 -13.30
N ARG A 113 8.53 0.17 -13.51
CA ARG A 113 8.28 0.76 -14.82
C ARG A 113 8.49 2.27 -14.72
N TYR A 114 9.31 2.79 -15.62
CA TYR A 114 9.47 4.23 -15.83
C TYR A 114 8.77 4.63 -17.11
N THR A 115 8.02 5.73 -17.07
CA THR A 115 7.38 6.33 -18.23
C THR A 115 8.10 7.62 -18.59
N ILE A 116 8.57 7.72 -19.83
CA ILE A 116 9.22 8.91 -20.36
C ILE A 116 8.38 9.40 -21.54
N PHE A 117 7.94 10.64 -21.47
CA PHE A 117 7.23 11.33 -22.54
C PHE A 117 8.21 12.19 -23.32
N THR A 118 8.33 11.97 -24.63
CA THR A 118 9.36 12.62 -25.47
C THR A 118 8.80 13.68 -26.43
N GLY A 119 7.55 14.12 -26.20
CA GLY A 119 6.93 15.16 -27.01
C GLY A 119 7.54 16.54 -26.77
N ARG A 120 7.35 17.47 -27.70
CA ARG A 120 7.87 18.86 -27.57
C ARG A 120 7.24 19.63 -26.40
N HIS A 121 5.96 19.40 -26.14
CA HIS A 121 5.19 20.08 -25.11
C HIS A 121 4.84 19.12 -23.98
N ARG A 122 4.76 19.64 -22.76
CA ARG A 122 4.48 18.82 -21.56
C ARG A 122 3.13 18.12 -21.62
N PRO A 123 3.05 16.84 -21.21
CA PRO A 123 1.81 16.08 -21.22
C PRO A 123 0.98 16.44 -19.98
N VAL A 124 0.17 17.49 -20.07
CA VAL A 124 -0.55 18.09 -18.92
C VAL A 124 -1.37 17.06 -18.12
N LEU A 125 -1.97 16.07 -18.78
CA LEU A 125 -2.77 15.03 -18.12
C LEU A 125 -1.93 13.91 -17.48
N GLN A 126 -0.68 13.72 -17.91
CA GLN A 126 0.22 12.66 -17.44
C GLN A 126 1.39 13.22 -16.63
N ILE A 127 1.40 14.52 -16.34
CA ILE A 127 2.55 15.25 -15.80
C ILE A 127 3.07 14.68 -14.47
N ARG A 128 2.21 13.98 -13.72
CA ARG A 128 2.53 13.32 -12.44
C ARG A 128 3.08 11.89 -12.62
N HIS A 129 2.91 11.29 -13.79
CA HIS A 129 3.14 9.87 -14.05
C HIS A 129 4.18 9.59 -15.13
N CYS A 130 4.83 10.63 -15.64
CA CYS A 130 5.94 10.50 -16.57
C CYS A 130 6.98 11.58 -16.35
N TRP A 131 8.22 11.25 -16.70
CA TRP A 131 9.22 12.26 -16.94
C TRP A 131 9.02 12.86 -18.33
N HIS A 132 9.16 14.18 -18.48
CA HIS A 132 9.05 14.90 -19.76
C HIS A 132 10.37 15.57 -20.10
#